data_AF-A0A1J4X4T8-F1
#
_entry.id   AF-A0A1J4X4T8-F1
#
_cell.length_a   1.000
_cell.length_b   1.000
_cell.length_c   1.000
_cell.angle_alpha   90.00
_cell.angle_beta   90.00
_cell.angle_gamma   90.00
#
_symmetry.space_group_name_H-M   'P 1'
#
loop_
_entity.id
_entity.type
_entity.pdbx_description
1 polymer ?
#
loop_
_entity_poly.entity_id
_entity_poly.type
_entity_poly.pdbx_seq_one_letter_code
_entity_poly.pdbx_strand_id
1 'polypeptide(L)'
;MENEKETERYGHIPAWAAELGISDTTIANKIKERPFIFGKTERGQVLKFFAETDVRQACTDLLVPLPQADRQGFIEIGGTKYGSAYAWKKFLGIAIRQSHKRLEELPFIEGKDISGRILRYYAENEIRQAYAELLAEAPTADDQGFIVVASIRYGTREAWGREFGVSAAGSLAKRLRRKPSIKGKVNRRVWDFYSETDARSACVGLSVPHQADKEGFLHIDGERYGTVEAWGRILNISTILIKSRLTGIIGVTGKLGGNVVLERAFFAESTVRKRCARDVAVPVFNADGKLEGDLSDERYKTATSWAKQFGVSRGTFLRWMKQVPSIHAKCEGKRAGLCFAESVVRTACAEQFQRTDVPKVDEGNIIVMNDERHATICRWQQELKRHIRHRLKGVIGITGIDAGGHILKEAFLPESIVRERCSDMLGQGKIQRKRKEVSDEECTNSTPPSNNGDPTGT
;
A
#
# COMPACT_ATOMS: atom_id res chain seq x y z
N MET A 1 -57.69 39.73 -10.74
CA MET A 1 -56.87 38.58 -11.15
C MET A 1 -55.44 39.07 -11.20
N GLU A 2 -54.75 39.00 -10.06
CA GLU A 2 -53.31 39.24 -10.04
C GLU A 2 -52.66 38.08 -10.79
N ASN A 3 -51.99 38.36 -11.90
CA ASN A 3 -51.14 37.41 -12.58
C ASN A 3 -50.01 37.04 -11.63
N GLU A 4 -50.17 35.94 -10.89
CA GLU A 4 -49.05 35.27 -10.23
C GLU A 4 -48.01 35.01 -11.32
N LYS A 5 -46.92 35.78 -11.30
CA LYS A 5 -45.78 35.53 -12.17
C LYS A 5 -45.21 34.19 -11.75
N GLU A 6 -45.47 33.15 -12.55
CA GLU A 6 -44.82 31.85 -12.38
C GLU A 6 -43.32 32.09 -12.25
N THR A 7 -42.78 31.77 -11.07
CA THR A 7 -41.36 31.90 -10.80
C THR A 7 -40.65 30.74 -11.49
N GLU A 8 -39.77 31.06 -12.43
CA GLU A 8 -39.01 30.05 -13.17
C GLU A 8 -38.12 29.26 -12.20
N ARG A 9 -38.21 27.92 -12.24
CA ARG A 9 -37.45 27.03 -11.37
C ARG A 9 -36.05 26.79 -11.93
N TYR A 10 -35.05 26.84 -11.04
CA TYR A 10 -33.65 26.57 -11.37
C TYR A 10 -33.13 25.38 -10.56
N GLY A 11 -32.34 24.52 -11.20
CA GLY A 11 -31.77 23.32 -10.58
C GLY A 11 -30.39 22.99 -11.13
N HIS A 12 -29.55 22.28 -10.35
CA HIS A 12 -28.28 21.76 -10.85
C HIS A 12 -28.47 20.40 -11.54
N ILE A 13 -27.49 19.98 -12.35
CA ILE A 13 -27.59 18.76 -13.18
C ILE A 13 -28.05 17.51 -12.41
N PRO A 14 -27.47 17.14 -11.24
CA PRO A 14 -27.95 15.96 -10.50
C PRO A 14 -29.41 16.02 -10.05
N ALA A 15 -29.95 17.22 -9.76
CA ALA A 15 -31.34 17.37 -9.35
C ALA A 15 -32.27 17.13 -10.55
N TRP A 16 -31.94 17.72 -11.70
CA TRP A 16 -32.67 17.47 -12.94
C TRP A 16 -32.56 16.02 -13.42
N ALA A 17 -31.41 15.39 -13.24
CA ALA A 17 -31.18 13.99 -13.58
C ALA A 17 -32.10 13.06 -12.79
N ALA A 18 -32.18 13.28 -11.48
CA ALA A 18 -33.07 12.55 -10.60
C ALA A 18 -34.55 12.77 -10.96
N GLU A 19 -34.95 14.01 -11.24
CA GLU A 19 -36.34 14.34 -11.55
C GLU A 19 -36.78 13.77 -12.91
N LEU A 20 -35.96 13.91 -13.95
CA LEU A 20 -36.32 13.52 -15.31
C LEU A 20 -36.02 12.03 -15.60
N GLY A 21 -35.36 11.32 -14.69
CA GLY A 21 -34.93 9.93 -14.89
C GLY A 21 -33.94 9.80 -16.05
N ILE A 22 -33.01 10.76 -16.18
CA ILE A 22 -31.99 10.81 -17.23
C ILE A 22 -30.62 10.90 -16.56
N SER A 23 -29.59 10.26 -17.12
CA SER A 23 -28.26 10.31 -16.52
C SER A 23 -27.67 11.72 -16.49
N ASP A 24 -26.94 12.06 -15.41
CA ASP A 24 -26.22 13.32 -15.24
C ASP A 24 -25.37 13.68 -16.47
N THR A 25 -24.65 12.69 -17.02
CA THR A 25 -23.80 12.88 -18.20
C THR A 25 -24.61 13.24 -19.44
N THR A 26 -25.77 12.61 -19.63
CA THR A 26 -26.66 12.91 -20.77
C THR A 26 -27.23 14.33 -20.65
N ILE A 27 -27.73 14.71 -19.47
CA ILE A 27 -28.21 16.08 -19.23
C ILE A 27 -27.08 17.09 -19.46
N ALA A 28 -25.91 16.87 -18.84
CA ALA A 28 -24.75 17.75 -18.98
C ALA A 28 -24.36 17.99 -20.44
N ASN A 29 -24.41 16.95 -21.28
CA ASN A 29 -24.13 17.07 -22.71
C ASN A 29 -25.22 17.85 -23.46
N LYS A 30 -26.50 17.62 -23.16
CA LYS A 30 -27.63 18.30 -23.80
C LYS A 30 -27.71 19.78 -23.47
N ILE A 31 -27.33 20.17 -22.26
CA ILE A 31 -27.44 21.57 -21.78
C ILE A 31 -26.10 22.31 -21.77
N LYS A 32 -25.03 21.74 -22.37
CA LYS A 32 -23.67 22.29 -22.32
C LYS A 32 -23.58 23.75 -22.77
N GLU A 33 -24.40 24.14 -23.75
CA GLU A 33 -24.43 25.48 -24.36
C GLU A 33 -25.62 26.33 -23.88
N ARG A 34 -26.40 25.83 -22.91
CA ARG A 34 -27.55 26.55 -22.37
C ARG A 34 -27.12 27.58 -21.31
N PRO A 35 -27.85 28.70 -21.18
CA PRO A 35 -27.62 29.66 -20.11
C PRO A 35 -27.70 29.00 -18.73
N PHE A 36 -26.91 29.52 -17.79
CA PHE A 36 -26.92 29.06 -16.41
C PHE A 36 -26.61 30.23 -15.47
N ILE A 37 -27.01 30.08 -14.21
CA ILE A 37 -26.63 30.95 -13.11
C ILE A 37 -25.75 30.18 -12.12
N PHE A 38 -25.00 30.90 -11.29
CA PHE A 38 -24.29 30.29 -10.17
C PHE A 38 -25.16 30.35 -8.91
N GLY A 39 -25.27 29.22 -8.20
CA GLY A 39 -26.01 29.13 -6.93
C GLY A 39 -25.20 28.35 -5.90
N LYS A 40 -25.57 28.48 -4.62
CA LYS A 40 -24.97 27.71 -3.52
C LYS A 40 -25.92 26.59 -3.10
N THR A 41 -25.41 25.37 -2.98
CA THR A 41 -26.13 24.25 -2.35
C THR A 41 -26.26 24.47 -0.83
N GLU A 42 -27.08 23.66 -0.16
CA GLU A 42 -27.20 23.65 1.32
C GLU A 42 -25.86 23.42 2.03
N ARG A 43 -24.91 22.74 1.36
CA ARG A 43 -23.53 22.52 1.87
C ARG A 43 -22.56 23.65 1.54
N GLY A 44 -23.05 24.76 1.00
CA GLY A 44 -22.25 25.92 0.62
C GLY A 44 -21.44 25.75 -0.68
N GLN A 45 -21.60 24.63 -1.40
CA GLN A 45 -20.89 24.42 -2.68
C GLN A 45 -21.52 25.29 -3.78
N VAL A 46 -20.69 26.04 -4.51
CA VAL A 46 -21.12 26.86 -5.65
C VAL A 46 -21.19 25.96 -6.89
N LEU A 47 -22.39 25.83 -7.47
CA LEU A 47 -22.65 25.01 -8.67
C LEU A 47 -23.36 25.84 -9.76
N LYS A 48 -23.40 25.31 -10.98
CA LYS A 48 -24.22 25.84 -12.07
C LYS A 48 -25.66 25.35 -11.94
N PHE A 49 -26.61 26.28 -12.07
CA PHE A 49 -28.04 26.02 -12.05
C PHE A 49 -28.63 26.43 -13.39
N PHE A 50 -29.47 25.56 -13.95
CA PHE A 50 -30.10 25.72 -15.24
C PHE A 50 -31.61 25.85 -15.05
N ALA A 51 -32.24 26.68 -15.87
CA ALA A 51 -33.68 26.87 -15.89
C ALA A 51 -34.40 25.57 -16.30
N GLU A 52 -35.54 25.27 -15.68
CA GLU A 52 -36.34 24.08 -15.98
C GLU A 52 -36.76 24.03 -17.45
N THR A 53 -37.19 25.18 -17.97
CA THR A 53 -37.64 25.37 -19.36
C THR A 53 -36.54 24.95 -20.35
N ASP A 54 -35.31 25.45 -20.15
CA ASP A 54 -34.14 25.11 -20.96
C ASP A 54 -33.78 23.63 -20.88
N VAL A 55 -33.80 23.05 -19.68
CA VAL A 55 -33.45 21.64 -19.48
C VAL A 55 -34.49 20.72 -20.14
N ARG A 56 -35.79 20.99 -19.94
CA ARG A 56 -36.87 20.21 -20.57
C ARG A 56 -36.85 20.35 -22.09
N GLN A 57 -36.62 21.56 -22.60
CA GLN A 57 -36.50 21.79 -24.04
C GLN A 57 -35.30 21.02 -24.62
N ALA A 58 -34.13 21.11 -23.98
CA ALA A 58 -32.92 20.41 -24.43
C ALA A 58 -33.04 18.87 -24.34
N CYS A 59 -33.87 18.37 -23.44
CA CYS A 59 -34.08 16.94 -23.22
C CYS A 59 -35.40 16.42 -23.80
N THR A 60 -36.12 17.18 -24.62
CA THR A 60 -37.47 16.81 -25.09
C THR A 60 -37.51 15.45 -25.78
N ASP A 61 -36.46 15.10 -26.53
CA ASP A 61 -36.31 13.78 -27.17
C ASP A 61 -36.15 12.62 -26.18
N LEU A 62 -35.66 12.90 -24.97
CA LEU A 62 -35.40 11.92 -23.90
C LEU A 62 -36.58 11.76 -22.92
N LEU A 63 -37.54 12.69 -22.98
CA LEU A 63 -38.75 12.70 -22.14
C LEU A 63 -39.87 11.81 -22.70
N VAL A 64 -39.68 11.23 -23.89
CA VAL A 64 -40.56 10.19 -24.42
C VAL A 64 -40.56 9.00 -23.43
N PRO A 65 -41.73 8.43 -23.07
CA PRO A 65 -41.79 7.28 -22.19
C PRO A 65 -41.13 6.07 -22.87
N LEU A 66 -39.88 5.83 -22.50
CA LEU A 66 -39.09 4.68 -22.95
C LEU A 66 -39.09 3.60 -21.86
N PRO A 67 -39.10 2.31 -22.24
CA PRO A 67 -38.99 1.22 -21.30
C PRO A 67 -37.65 1.29 -20.55
N GLN A 68 -37.65 0.96 -19.26
CA GLN A 68 -36.45 0.98 -18.42
C GLN A 68 -35.96 -0.43 -18.14
N ALA A 69 -34.66 -0.64 -18.28
CA ALA A 69 -34.01 -1.91 -18.01
C ALA A 69 -33.90 -2.19 -16.51
N ASP A 70 -33.98 -3.47 -16.17
CA ASP A 70 -33.71 -3.99 -14.84
C ASP A 70 -32.21 -3.90 -14.46
N ARG A 71 -31.89 -4.36 -13.25
CA ARG A 71 -30.50 -4.41 -12.74
C ARG A 71 -29.57 -5.33 -13.54
N GLN A 72 -30.12 -6.24 -14.33
CA GLN A 72 -29.36 -7.14 -15.19
C GLN A 72 -29.14 -6.55 -16.59
N GLY A 73 -29.79 -5.43 -16.91
CA GLY A 73 -29.69 -4.74 -18.19
C GLY A 73 -30.68 -5.26 -19.24
N PHE A 74 -31.82 -5.81 -18.80
CA PHE A 74 -32.88 -6.32 -19.65
C PHE A 74 -34.20 -5.56 -19.47
N ILE A 75 -34.98 -5.50 -20.54
CA ILE A 75 -36.32 -4.91 -20.64
C ILE A 75 -37.27 -6.03 -21.04
N GLU A 76 -38.49 -6.06 -20.49
CA GLU A 76 -39.52 -7.03 -20.87
C GLU A 76 -40.75 -6.30 -21.39
N ILE A 77 -41.16 -6.60 -22.64
CA ILE A 77 -42.32 -5.97 -23.30
C ILE A 77 -43.15 -7.09 -23.94
N GLY A 78 -44.41 -7.24 -23.52
CA GLY A 78 -45.31 -8.26 -24.07
C GLY A 78 -44.75 -9.69 -23.94
N GLY A 79 -44.02 -9.99 -22.86
CA GLY A 79 -43.35 -11.28 -22.64
C GLY A 79 -42.09 -11.51 -23.48
N THR A 80 -41.70 -10.55 -24.33
CA THR A 80 -40.43 -10.61 -25.06
C THR A 80 -39.33 -9.92 -24.27
N LYS A 81 -38.21 -10.62 -24.07
CA LYS A 81 -37.03 -10.11 -23.39
C LYS A 81 -36.10 -9.38 -24.36
N TYR A 82 -35.78 -8.14 -24.03
CA TYR A 82 -34.84 -7.30 -24.75
C TYR A 82 -33.63 -7.01 -23.89
N GLY A 83 -32.43 -7.04 -24.46
CA GLY A 83 -31.19 -6.78 -23.74
C GLY A 83 -30.30 -5.81 -24.48
N SER A 84 -29.57 -4.97 -23.74
CA SER A 84 -28.50 -4.19 -24.34
C SER A 84 -27.39 -5.12 -24.87
N ALA A 85 -26.57 -4.63 -25.81
CA ALA A 85 -25.42 -5.37 -26.31
C ALA A 85 -24.52 -5.90 -25.17
N TYR A 86 -24.33 -5.09 -24.12
CA TYR A 86 -23.56 -5.45 -22.94
C TYR A 86 -24.24 -6.53 -22.10
N ALA A 87 -25.55 -6.44 -21.90
CA ALA A 87 -26.33 -7.44 -21.18
C ALA A 87 -26.28 -8.80 -21.89
N TRP A 88 -26.52 -8.83 -23.20
CA TRP A 88 -26.41 -10.05 -24.00
C TRP A 88 -25.01 -10.64 -24.00
N LYS A 89 -23.97 -9.81 -24.12
CA LYS A 89 -22.57 -10.25 -23.99
C LYS A 89 -22.33 -10.97 -22.66
N LYS A 90 -22.79 -10.38 -21.56
CA LYS A 90 -22.62 -10.97 -20.21
C LYS A 90 -23.42 -12.26 -20.06
N PHE A 91 -24.63 -12.29 -20.59
CA PHE A 91 -25.55 -13.43 -20.47
C PHE A 91 -25.11 -14.63 -21.35
N LEU A 92 -24.68 -14.38 -22.58
CA LEU A 92 -24.28 -15.40 -23.55
C LEU A 92 -22.78 -15.75 -23.51
N GLY A 93 -21.95 -14.96 -22.82
CA GLY A 93 -20.51 -15.19 -22.75
C GLY A 93 -19.76 -14.93 -24.06
N ILE A 94 -20.31 -14.10 -24.95
CA ILE A 94 -19.77 -13.77 -26.28
C ILE A 94 -18.85 -12.54 -26.18
N ALA A 95 -17.75 -12.49 -26.94
CA ALA A 95 -16.84 -11.34 -26.91
C ALA A 95 -17.40 -10.12 -27.69
N ILE A 96 -17.34 -8.91 -27.10
CA ILE A 96 -17.88 -7.64 -27.66
C ILE A 96 -17.43 -7.36 -29.09
N ARG A 97 -16.17 -7.68 -29.43
CA ARG A 97 -15.61 -7.32 -30.74
C ARG A 97 -16.31 -8.03 -31.90
N GLN A 98 -16.81 -9.25 -31.68
CA GLN A 98 -17.55 -9.99 -32.69
C GLN A 98 -19.03 -9.57 -32.72
N SER A 99 -19.51 -8.85 -31.71
CA SER A 99 -20.92 -8.53 -31.59
C SER A 99 -21.33 -7.27 -32.34
N HIS A 100 -20.52 -6.21 -32.32
CA HIS A 100 -20.95 -4.91 -32.86
C HIS A 100 -21.47 -4.96 -34.31
N LYS A 101 -20.71 -5.57 -35.24
CA LYS A 101 -21.12 -5.64 -36.65
C LYS A 101 -22.42 -6.41 -36.87
N ARG A 102 -22.58 -7.56 -36.20
CA ARG A 102 -23.81 -8.37 -36.31
C ARG A 102 -25.01 -7.67 -35.65
N LEU A 103 -24.80 -6.97 -34.54
CA LEU A 103 -25.85 -6.24 -33.83
C LEU A 103 -26.34 -5.00 -34.60
N GLU A 104 -25.48 -4.35 -35.38
CA GLU A 104 -25.86 -3.17 -36.17
C GLU A 104 -26.95 -3.46 -37.22
N GLU A 105 -27.02 -4.69 -37.70
CA GLU A 105 -28.00 -5.14 -38.70
C GLU A 105 -29.30 -5.68 -38.06
N LEU A 106 -29.33 -5.88 -36.74
CA LEU A 106 -30.50 -6.43 -36.06
C LEU A 106 -31.52 -5.35 -35.71
N PRO A 107 -32.83 -5.68 -35.78
CA PRO A 107 -33.85 -4.79 -35.26
C PRO A 107 -33.64 -4.58 -33.76
N PHE A 108 -33.83 -3.34 -33.32
CA PHE A 108 -33.70 -2.94 -31.93
C PHE A 108 -34.82 -1.99 -31.53
N ILE A 109 -35.00 -1.88 -30.22
CA ILE A 109 -35.81 -0.82 -29.60
C ILE A 109 -34.88 0.09 -28.79
N GLU A 110 -35.33 1.32 -28.55
CA GLU A 110 -34.67 2.22 -27.61
C GLU A 110 -35.24 2.02 -26.21
N GLY A 111 -34.36 2.07 -25.21
CA GLY A 111 -34.74 1.93 -23.80
C GLY A 111 -33.76 2.64 -22.90
N LYS A 112 -34.17 2.91 -21.66
CA LYS A 112 -33.31 3.52 -20.63
C LYS A 112 -32.61 2.42 -19.83
N ASP A 113 -31.32 2.57 -19.56
CA ASP A 113 -30.65 1.73 -18.55
C ASP A 113 -31.02 2.16 -17.11
N ILE A 114 -30.48 1.47 -16.11
CA ILE A 114 -30.73 1.80 -14.69
C ILE A 114 -30.28 3.22 -14.30
N SER A 115 -29.45 3.87 -15.12
CA SER A 115 -28.95 5.23 -14.91
C SER A 115 -29.67 6.26 -15.79
N GLY A 116 -30.69 5.85 -16.56
CA GLY A 116 -31.41 6.75 -17.45
C GLY A 116 -30.69 7.07 -18.76
N ARG A 117 -29.64 6.32 -19.14
CA ARG A 117 -29.01 6.44 -20.46
C ARG A 117 -29.84 5.69 -21.49
N ILE A 118 -30.10 6.31 -22.64
CA ILE A 118 -30.77 5.64 -23.75
C ILE A 118 -29.77 4.74 -24.47
N LEU A 119 -30.12 3.46 -24.59
CA LEU A 119 -29.35 2.44 -25.30
C LEU A 119 -30.25 1.69 -26.27
N ARG A 120 -29.63 1.00 -27.23
CA ARG A 120 -30.30 0.02 -28.10
C ARG A 120 -30.44 -1.31 -27.38
N TYR A 121 -31.65 -1.86 -27.39
CA TYR A 121 -31.98 -3.17 -26.84
C TYR A 121 -32.48 -4.10 -27.94
N TYR A 122 -31.93 -5.30 -27.97
CA TYR A 122 -32.19 -6.30 -29.01
C TYR A 122 -33.01 -7.44 -28.41
N ALA A 123 -33.98 -7.95 -29.17
CA ALA A 123 -34.83 -9.04 -28.74
C ALA A 123 -34.05 -10.36 -28.61
N GLU A 124 -34.43 -11.20 -27.64
CA GLU A 124 -33.74 -12.46 -27.35
C GLU A 124 -33.71 -13.42 -28.54
N ASN A 125 -34.83 -13.56 -29.24
CA ASN A 125 -34.95 -14.42 -30.43
C ASN A 125 -33.98 -13.99 -31.54
N GLU A 126 -33.93 -12.69 -31.85
CA GLU A 126 -33.04 -12.12 -32.88
C GLU A 126 -31.57 -12.35 -32.54
N ILE A 127 -31.22 -12.13 -31.27
CA ILE A 127 -29.86 -12.39 -30.77
C ILE A 127 -29.55 -13.88 -30.87
N ARG A 128 -30.42 -14.76 -30.40
CA ARG A 128 -30.18 -16.21 -30.48
C ARG A 128 -30.04 -16.69 -31.91
N GLN A 129 -30.82 -16.16 -32.84
CA GLN A 129 -30.71 -16.48 -34.26
C GLN A 129 -29.41 -15.95 -34.88
N ALA A 130 -29.06 -14.68 -34.64
CA ALA A 130 -27.84 -14.05 -35.15
C ALA A 130 -26.55 -14.69 -34.62
N TYR A 131 -26.63 -15.27 -33.42
CA TYR A 131 -25.55 -16.02 -32.80
C TYR A 131 -25.78 -17.53 -32.84
N ALA A 132 -26.76 -18.05 -33.59
CA ALA A 132 -27.09 -19.48 -33.59
C ALA A 132 -25.88 -20.33 -33.96
N GLU A 133 -25.10 -19.95 -34.96
CA GLU A 133 -23.86 -20.65 -35.34
C GLU A 133 -22.78 -20.63 -34.25
N LEU A 134 -22.71 -19.55 -33.47
CA LEU A 134 -21.75 -19.39 -32.38
C LEU A 134 -22.22 -20.07 -31.08
N LEU A 135 -23.53 -20.21 -30.93
CA LEU A 135 -24.19 -20.83 -29.79
C LEU A 135 -24.46 -22.31 -29.99
N ALA A 136 -24.59 -22.75 -31.25
CA ALA A 136 -24.69 -24.13 -31.69
C ALA A 136 -23.59 -24.92 -31.00
N GLU A 137 -24.02 -25.94 -30.29
CA GLU A 137 -23.39 -26.58 -29.11
C GLU A 137 -21.87 -26.66 -29.16
N ALA A 138 -21.22 -25.52 -28.92
CA ALA A 138 -19.78 -25.51 -28.76
C ALA A 138 -19.47 -26.44 -27.56
N PRO A 139 -18.62 -27.46 -27.76
CA PRO A 139 -18.33 -28.45 -26.74
C PRO A 139 -17.87 -27.76 -25.46
N THR A 140 -18.35 -28.25 -24.32
CA THR A 140 -18.00 -27.68 -23.01
C THR A 140 -16.78 -28.39 -22.48
N ALA A 141 -15.78 -27.62 -22.09
CA ALA A 141 -14.56 -28.12 -21.50
C ALA A 141 -14.79 -28.69 -20.10
N ASP A 142 -13.97 -29.67 -19.76
CA ASP A 142 -13.76 -30.09 -18.38
C ASP A 142 -13.14 -28.96 -17.53
N ASP A 143 -13.02 -29.21 -16.23
CA ASP A 143 -12.45 -28.26 -15.27
C ASP A 143 -10.96 -27.96 -15.52
N GLN A 144 -10.28 -28.79 -16.32
CA GLN A 144 -8.89 -28.60 -16.72
C GLN A 144 -8.76 -27.76 -17.99
N GLY A 145 -9.88 -27.42 -18.65
CA GLY A 145 -9.92 -26.61 -19.86
C GLY A 145 -9.69 -27.40 -21.15
N PHE A 146 -10.03 -28.70 -21.16
CA PHE A 146 -9.98 -29.57 -22.34
C PHE A 146 -11.36 -30.02 -22.80
N ILE A 147 -11.50 -30.25 -24.11
CA ILE A 147 -12.66 -30.85 -24.78
C ILE A 147 -12.19 -32.02 -25.63
N VAL A 148 -13.08 -32.98 -25.89
CA VAL A 148 -12.85 -34.07 -26.85
C VAL A 148 -13.91 -33.97 -27.95
N VAL A 149 -13.47 -33.83 -29.19
CA VAL A 149 -14.35 -33.75 -30.38
C VAL A 149 -13.84 -34.74 -31.41
N ALA A 150 -14.70 -35.66 -31.85
CA ALA A 150 -14.33 -36.72 -32.81
C ALA A 150 -13.04 -37.46 -32.42
N SER A 151 -12.92 -37.83 -31.13
CA SER A 151 -11.75 -38.52 -30.56
C SER A 151 -10.44 -37.71 -30.58
N ILE A 152 -10.47 -36.43 -30.94
CA ILE A 152 -9.33 -35.51 -30.85
C ILE A 152 -9.48 -34.67 -29.59
N ARG A 153 -8.43 -34.63 -28.77
CA ARG A 153 -8.34 -33.78 -27.58
C ARG A 153 -7.91 -32.37 -27.98
N TYR A 154 -8.71 -31.39 -27.56
CA TYR A 154 -8.37 -29.98 -27.69
C TYR A 154 -8.30 -29.33 -26.32
N GLY A 155 -7.44 -28.32 -26.19
CA GLY A 155 -7.27 -27.56 -24.97
C GLY A 155 -7.20 -26.06 -25.25
N THR A 156 -7.57 -25.27 -24.26
CA THR A 156 -7.27 -23.83 -24.28
C THR A 156 -5.75 -23.60 -24.20
N ARG A 157 -5.30 -22.39 -24.54
CA ARG A 157 -3.87 -22.03 -24.44
C ARG A 157 -3.36 -22.18 -23.01
N GLU A 158 -4.20 -21.83 -22.05
CA GLU A 158 -3.94 -21.93 -20.61
C GLU A 158 -3.85 -23.40 -20.18
N ALA A 159 -4.74 -24.26 -20.69
CA ALA A 159 -4.71 -25.70 -20.42
C ALA A 159 -3.42 -26.34 -20.97
N TRP A 160 -3.07 -26.07 -22.23
CA TRP A 160 -1.83 -26.57 -22.82
C TRP A 160 -0.57 -26.00 -22.16
N GLY A 161 -0.58 -24.72 -21.77
CA GLY A 161 0.54 -24.12 -21.05
C GLY A 161 0.80 -24.81 -19.72
N ARG A 162 -0.26 -25.16 -18.98
CA ARG A 162 -0.14 -25.96 -17.75
C ARG A 162 0.39 -27.36 -18.04
N GLU A 163 -0.18 -28.05 -19.03
CA GLU A 163 0.20 -29.44 -19.36
C GLU A 163 1.64 -29.58 -19.84
N PHE A 164 2.12 -28.64 -20.67
CA PHE A 164 3.50 -28.65 -21.17
C PHE A 164 4.50 -27.91 -20.28
N GLY A 165 4.04 -27.29 -19.20
CA GLY A 165 4.89 -26.49 -18.32
C GLY A 165 5.48 -25.25 -18.99
N VAL A 166 4.82 -24.70 -20.01
CA VAL A 166 5.25 -23.49 -20.73
C VAL A 166 4.34 -22.30 -20.42
N SER A 167 4.88 -21.09 -20.51
CA SER A 167 4.08 -19.86 -20.32
C SER A 167 2.96 -19.76 -21.35
N ALA A 168 1.70 -19.89 -20.91
CA ALA A 168 0.52 -19.76 -21.74
C ALA A 168 0.35 -18.33 -22.32
N ALA A 169 0.73 -17.31 -21.53
CA ALA A 169 0.47 -15.90 -21.86
C ALA A 169 1.38 -15.33 -22.96
N GLY A 170 2.58 -15.90 -23.13
CA GLY A 170 3.59 -15.39 -24.06
C GLY A 170 3.81 -16.28 -25.27
N SER A 171 4.82 -17.15 -25.17
CA SER A 171 5.36 -17.90 -26.31
C SER A 171 4.36 -18.88 -26.94
N LEU A 172 3.57 -19.56 -26.13
CA LEU A 172 2.58 -20.51 -26.65
C LEU A 172 1.42 -19.78 -27.35
N ALA A 173 0.88 -18.71 -26.75
CA ALA A 173 -0.20 -17.92 -27.34
C ALA A 173 0.17 -17.33 -28.72
N LYS A 174 1.39 -16.81 -28.87
CA LYS A 174 1.85 -16.25 -30.16
C LYS A 174 1.93 -17.30 -31.26
N ARG A 175 2.36 -18.52 -30.92
CA ARG A 175 2.53 -19.63 -31.87
C ARG A 175 1.20 -20.29 -32.22
N LEU A 176 0.33 -20.48 -31.23
CA LEU A 176 -1.00 -21.05 -31.44
C LEU A 176 -1.93 -20.11 -32.23
N ARG A 177 -1.76 -18.78 -32.17
CA ARG A 177 -2.61 -17.82 -32.89
C ARG A 177 -2.70 -18.06 -34.41
N ARG A 178 -1.70 -18.72 -35.01
CA ARG A 178 -1.67 -19.05 -36.45
C ARG A 178 -2.13 -20.47 -36.76
N LYS A 179 -2.47 -21.27 -35.74
CA LYS A 179 -2.93 -22.64 -35.90
C LYS A 179 -4.45 -22.70 -36.01
N PRO A 180 -5.00 -23.70 -36.72
CA PRO A 180 -6.43 -23.98 -36.68
C PRO A 180 -6.90 -24.17 -35.23
N SER A 181 -8.10 -23.69 -34.93
CA SER A 181 -8.74 -23.87 -33.64
C SER A 181 -10.23 -24.10 -33.82
N ILE A 182 -10.83 -24.74 -32.83
CA ILE A 182 -12.29 -24.86 -32.73
C ILE A 182 -12.79 -23.99 -31.58
N LYS A 183 -14.08 -23.64 -31.62
CA LYS A 183 -14.74 -22.93 -30.52
C LYS A 183 -15.26 -23.94 -29.50
N GLY A 184 -15.01 -23.67 -28.22
CA GLY A 184 -15.54 -24.45 -27.10
C GLY A 184 -15.91 -23.54 -25.93
N LYS A 185 -16.64 -24.07 -24.94
CA LYS A 185 -17.07 -23.32 -23.75
C LYS A 185 -16.22 -23.69 -22.53
N VAL A 186 -15.65 -22.70 -21.85
CA VAL A 186 -15.09 -22.85 -20.49
C VAL A 186 -15.85 -21.89 -19.58
N ASN A 187 -16.49 -22.38 -18.53
CA ASN A 187 -17.26 -21.54 -17.59
C ASN A 187 -18.26 -20.61 -18.32
N ARG A 188 -19.01 -21.17 -19.29
CA ARG A 188 -19.98 -20.46 -20.17
C ARG A 188 -19.38 -19.41 -21.12
N ARG A 189 -18.06 -19.24 -21.16
CA ARG A 189 -17.38 -18.34 -22.12
C ARG A 189 -16.84 -19.13 -23.29
N VAL A 190 -16.94 -18.58 -24.50
CA VAL A 190 -16.39 -19.21 -25.70
C VAL A 190 -14.90 -18.89 -25.82
N TRP A 191 -14.07 -19.93 -25.95
CA TRP A 191 -12.62 -19.83 -26.14
C TRP A 191 -12.18 -20.57 -27.42
N ASP A 192 -10.96 -20.26 -27.87
CA ASP A 192 -10.27 -21.04 -28.90
C ASP A 192 -9.61 -22.26 -28.27
N PHE A 193 -9.89 -23.43 -28.83
CA PHE A 193 -9.32 -24.70 -28.44
C PHE A 193 -8.46 -25.24 -29.57
N TYR A 194 -7.23 -25.62 -29.22
CA TYR A 194 -6.22 -26.07 -30.16
C TYR A 194 -6.01 -27.58 -29.99
N SER A 195 -5.81 -28.28 -31.10
CA SER A 195 -5.53 -29.72 -31.07
C SER A 195 -4.22 -29.99 -30.31
N GLU A 196 -4.12 -31.17 -29.68
CA GLU A 196 -2.88 -31.58 -29.03
C GLU A 196 -1.68 -31.55 -29.99
N THR A 197 -1.87 -32.03 -31.23
CA THR A 197 -0.82 -32.03 -32.26
C THR A 197 -0.34 -30.62 -32.57
N ASP A 198 -1.25 -29.66 -32.74
CA ASP A 198 -0.87 -28.27 -32.98
C ASP A 198 -0.18 -27.65 -31.78
N ALA A 199 -0.67 -27.91 -30.56
CA ALA A 199 -0.09 -27.40 -29.34
C ALA A 199 1.32 -27.96 -29.10
N ARG A 200 1.55 -29.27 -29.32
CA ARG A 200 2.88 -29.88 -29.29
C ARG A 200 3.81 -29.27 -30.34
N SER A 201 3.33 -29.11 -31.59
CA SER A 201 4.14 -28.47 -32.64
C SER A 201 4.51 -27.02 -32.30
N ALA A 202 3.60 -26.29 -31.64
CA ALA A 202 3.86 -24.93 -31.17
C ALA A 202 4.89 -24.90 -30.02
N CYS A 203 4.99 -25.98 -29.24
CA CYS A 203 5.98 -26.13 -28.18
C CYS A 203 7.38 -26.53 -28.66
N VAL A 204 7.56 -26.98 -29.92
CA VAL A 204 8.88 -27.35 -30.43
C VAL A 204 9.86 -26.17 -30.33
N GLY A 205 10.96 -26.36 -29.62
CA GLY A 205 11.96 -25.32 -29.37
C GLY A 205 11.57 -24.31 -28.28
N LEU A 206 10.47 -24.52 -27.56
CA LEU A 206 10.26 -23.88 -26.26
C LEU A 206 11.00 -24.72 -25.21
N SER A 207 12.06 -24.19 -24.63
CA SER A 207 12.69 -24.81 -23.47
C SER A 207 11.68 -24.82 -22.32
N VAL A 208 11.46 -26.00 -21.72
CA VAL A 208 10.70 -26.09 -20.47
C VAL A 208 11.54 -25.38 -19.40
N PRO A 209 11.03 -24.30 -18.80
CA PRO A 209 11.79 -23.57 -17.79
C PRO A 209 12.10 -24.49 -16.60
N HIS A 210 13.30 -24.34 -16.05
CA HIS A 210 13.74 -25.13 -14.90
C HIS A 210 12.82 -24.84 -13.70
N GLN A 211 12.41 -25.89 -12.99
CA GLN A 211 11.57 -25.77 -11.80
C GLN A 211 12.44 -25.36 -10.61
N ALA A 212 12.11 -24.22 -10.02
CA ALA A 212 12.69 -23.77 -8.78
C ALA A 212 12.18 -24.63 -7.61
N ASP A 213 13.05 -24.84 -6.63
CA ASP A 213 12.74 -25.45 -5.35
C ASP A 213 11.78 -24.57 -4.51
N LYS A 214 11.43 -25.07 -3.32
CA LYS A 214 10.54 -24.36 -2.38
C LYS A 214 11.13 -23.05 -1.86
N GLU A 215 12.44 -22.88 -1.96
CA GLU A 215 13.14 -21.66 -1.55
C GLU A 215 13.24 -20.63 -2.68
N GLY A 216 12.81 -20.98 -3.89
CA GLY A 216 12.84 -20.09 -5.05
C GLY A 216 14.19 -20.10 -5.79
N PHE A 217 14.95 -21.20 -5.69
CA PHE A 217 16.20 -21.40 -6.41
C PHE A 217 16.10 -22.52 -7.45
N LEU A 218 16.86 -22.39 -8.53
CA LEU A 218 17.03 -23.41 -9.56
C LEU A 218 18.52 -23.65 -9.80
N HIS A 219 18.88 -24.85 -10.26
CA HIS A 219 20.25 -25.23 -10.58
C HIS A 219 20.35 -25.48 -12.08
N ILE A 220 21.22 -24.75 -12.76
CA ILE A 220 21.51 -24.90 -14.20
C ILE A 220 23.02 -25.06 -14.33
N ASP A 221 23.48 -26.16 -14.93
CA ASP A 221 24.90 -26.43 -15.19
C ASP A 221 25.80 -26.30 -13.95
N GLY A 222 25.29 -26.72 -12.78
CA GLY A 222 26.00 -26.63 -11.49
C GLY A 222 26.01 -25.25 -10.86
N GLU A 223 25.47 -24.22 -11.51
CA GLU A 223 25.31 -22.88 -10.94
C GLU A 223 23.90 -22.69 -10.36
N ARG A 224 23.83 -22.07 -9.17
CA ARG A 224 22.57 -21.76 -8.48
C ARG A 224 22.04 -20.41 -8.95
N TYR A 225 20.77 -20.37 -9.30
CA TYR A 225 20.04 -19.16 -9.68
C TYR A 225 18.86 -18.96 -8.72
N GLY A 226 18.56 -17.72 -8.37
CA GLY A 226 17.45 -17.39 -7.47
C GLY A 226 16.71 -16.15 -7.91
N THR A 227 15.46 -16.00 -7.45
CA THR A 227 14.73 -14.73 -7.61
C THR A 227 15.36 -13.63 -6.75
N VAL A 228 15.07 -12.36 -7.04
CA VAL A 228 15.52 -11.23 -6.19
C VAL A 228 15.05 -11.42 -4.76
N GLU A 229 13.82 -11.88 -4.57
CA GLU A 229 13.23 -12.15 -3.26
C GLU A 229 13.97 -13.29 -2.53
N ALA A 230 14.35 -14.34 -3.25
CA ALA A 230 15.14 -15.43 -2.70
C ALA A 230 16.55 -14.95 -2.28
N TRP A 231 17.22 -14.17 -3.13
CA TRP A 231 18.52 -13.57 -2.81
C TRP A 231 18.47 -12.55 -1.68
N GLY A 232 17.41 -11.75 -1.60
CA GLY A 232 17.23 -10.78 -0.52
C GLY A 232 17.17 -11.44 0.85
N ARG A 233 16.56 -12.62 0.93
CA ARG A 233 16.55 -13.42 2.16
C ARG A 233 17.93 -14.00 2.50
N ILE A 234 18.62 -14.61 1.54
CA ILE A 234 19.95 -15.23 1.78
C ILE A 234 21.00 -14.19 2.14
N LEU A 235 21.01 -13.06 1.43
CA LEU A 235 22.04 -12.02 1.60
C LEU A 235 21.67 -10.99 2.67
N ASN A 236 20.45 -11.04 3.21
CA ASN A 236 19.89 -10.01 4.10
C ASN A 236 19.99 -8.59 3.49
N ILE A 237 19.72 -8.48 2.18
CA ILE A 237 19.72 -7.22 1.43
C ILE A 237 18.31 -6.92 0.95
N SER A 238 17.90 -5.64 0.97
CA SER A 238 16.60 -5.24 0.46
C SER A 238 16.44 -5.60 -1.02
N THR A 239 15.26 -6.11 -1.39
CA THR A 239 14.96 -6.50 -2.77
C THR A 239 15.04 -5.32 -3.74
N ILE A 240 14.76 -4.10 -3.27
CA ILE A 240 14.93 -2.85 -4.04
C ILE A 240 16.39 -2.62 -4.39
N LEU A 241 17.30 -2.82 -3.43
CA LEU A 241 18.74 -2.63 -3.67
C LEU A 241 19.28 -3.70 -4.63
N ILE A 242 18.92 -4.97 -4.43
CA ILE A 242 19.29 -6.05 -5.37
C ILE A 242 18.78 -5.75 -6.78
N LYS A 243 17.51 -5.33 -6.94
CA LYS A 243 16.95 -4.94 -8.25
C LYS A 243 17.75 -3.82 -8.90
N SER A 244 18.11 -2.78 -8.14
CA SER A 244 18.95 -1.69 -8.62
C SER A 244 20.33 -2.17 -9.10
N ARG A 245 20.98 -3.06 -8.34
CA ARG A 245 22.30 -3.64 -8.67
C ARG A 245 22.29 -4.58 -9.88
N LEU A 246 21.15 -5.21 -10.15
CA LEU A 246 20.95 -6.13 -11.27
C LEU A 246 20.38 -5.45 -12.53
N THR A 247 20.22 -4.12 -12.52
CA THR A 247 19.75 -3.37 -13.70
C THR A 247 20.63 -3.68 -14.92
N GLY A 248 19.99 -4.11 -16.02
CA GLY A 248 20.67 -4.48 -17.27
C GLY A 248 21.21 -5.91 -17.33
N ILE A 249 21.15 -6.68 -16.23
CA ILE A 249 21.44 -8.12 -16.23
C ILE A 249 20.18 -8.87 -16.64
N ILE A 250 20.32 -9.77 -17.61
CA ILE A 250 19.24 -10.65 -18.06
C ILE A 250 19.31 -11.94 -17.23
N GLY A 251 18.31 -12.16 -16.36
CA GLY A 251 18.17 -13.44 -15.67
C GLY A 251 17.71 -14.56 -16.60
N VAL A 252 17.67 -15.77 -16.09
CA VAL A 252 17.08 -16.93 -16.77
C VAL A 252 15.59 -17.04 -16.45
N THR A 253 14.85 -17.67 -17.37
CA THR A 253 13.43 -17.98 -17.16
C THR A 253 13.32 -19.28 -16.36
N GLY A 254 12.57 -19.24 -15.26
CA GLY A 254 12.35 -20.37 -14.38
C GLY A 254 10.90 -20.46 -13.93
N LYS A 255 10.54 -21.58 -13.31
CA LYS A 255 9.19 -21.86 -12.84
C LYS A 255 9.20 -21.94 -11.31
N LEU A 256 8.47 -21.05 -10.63
CA LEU A 256 8.25 -21.09 -9.18
C LEU A 256 7.23 -22.17 -8.80
N GLY A 257 7.03 -22.38 -7.50
CA GLY A 257 5.91 -23.16 -6.99
C GLY A 257 4.56 -22.65 -7.54
N GLY A 258 3.61 -23.55 -7.74
CA GLY A 258 2.28 -23.20 -8.28
C GLY A 258 2.23 -22.96 -9.80
N ASN A 259 3.21 -23.48 -10.55
CA ASN A 259 3.30 -23.34 -12.02
C ASN A 259 3.46 -21.90 -12.54
N VAL A 260 3.88 -20.97 -11.69
CA VAL A 260 4.14 -19.58 -12.10
C VAL A 260 5.50 -19.53 -12.81
N VAL A 261 5.49 -19.20 -14.11
CA VAL A 261 6.73 -18.98 -14.88
C VAL A 261 7.14 -17.53 -14.76
N LEU A 262 8.35 -17.27 -14.27
CA LEU A 262 8.93 -15.93 -14.26
C LEU A 262 9.95 -15.79 -15.39
N GLU A 263 9.68 -14.88 -16.31
CA GLU A 263 10.57 -14.59 -17.43
C GLU A 263 11.76 -13.76 -16.97
N ARG A 264 12.98 -14.27 -17.25
CA ARG A 264 14.25 -13.57 -16.99
C ARG A 264 14.44 -13.06 -15.56
N ALA A 265 13.87 -13.75 -14.58
CA ALA A 265 13.80 -13.29 -13.19
C ALA A 265 14.68 -14.06 -12.21
N PHE A 266 15.36 -15.11 -12.68
CA PHE A 266 16.29 -15.89 -11.88
C PHE A 266 17.73 -15.48 -12.20
N PHE A 267 18.48 -15.04 -11.20
CA PHE A 267 19.83 -14.51 -11.37
C PHE A 267 20.84 -15.44 -10.74
N ALA A 268 21.95 -15.67 -11.45
CA ALA A 268 23.06 -16.48 -11.00
C ALA A 268 23.65 -15.94 -9.69
N GLU A 269 23.97 -16.85 -8.75
CA GLU A 269 24.57 -16.53 -7.46
C GLU A 269 25.85 -15.72 -7.62
N SER A 270 26.73 -16.15 -8.53
CA SER A 270 27.99 -15.50 -8.84
C SER A 270 27.80 -14.02 -9.22
N THR A 271 26.79 -13.76 -10.04
CA THR A 271 26.44 -12.42 -10.52
C THR A 271 25.86 -11.56 -9.40
N VAL A 272 24.92 -12.09 -8.62
CA VAL A 272 24.30 -11.36 -7.51
C VAL A 272 25.35 -11.01 -6.45
N ARG A 273 26.17 -11.98 -6.02
CA ARG A 273 27.23 -11.75 -5.03
C ARG A 273 28.24 -10.71 -5.52
N LYS A 274 28.68 -10.80 -6.77
CA LYS A 274 29.61 -9.81 -7.36
C LYS A 274 29.01 -8.41 -7.39
N ARG A 275 27.74 -8.26 -7.77
CA ARG A 275 27.05 -6.96 -7.88
C ARG A 275 26.69 -6.36 -6.53
N CYS A 276 26.43 -7.20 -5.53
CA CYS A 276 26.08 -6.79 -4.17
C CYS A 276 27.25 -6.83 -3.18
N ALA A 277 28.49 -7.11 -3.62
CA ALA A 277 29.65 -7.30 -2.73
C ALA A 277 29.86 -6.14 -1.74
N ARG A 278 29.60 -4.90 -2.15
CA ARG A 278 29.68 -3.71 -1.28
C ARG A 278 28.59 -3.64 -0.22
N ASP A 279 27.44 -4.24 -0.51
CA ASP A 279 26.24 -4.21 0.33
C ASP A 279 26.20 -5.43 1.28
N VAL A 280 26.91 -6.52 0.94
CA VAL A 280 27.13 -7.71 1.80
C VAL A 280 28.18 -7.44 2.89
N ALA A 281 28.96 -6.36 2.79
CA ALA A 281 29.98 -5.96 3.78
C ALA A 281 29.40 -5.39 5.09
N VAL A 282 28.11 -5.64 5.39
CA VAL A 282 27.54 -5.37 6.71
C VAL A 282 27.82 -6.61 7.56
N PRO A 283 28.57 -6.50 8.66
CA PRO A 283 28.85 -7.65 9.49
C PRO A 283 27.56 -8.34 9.92
N VAL A 284 27.51 -9.65 9.71
CA VAL A 284 26.39 -10.48 10.12
C VAL A 284 26.59 -10.77 11.60
N PHE A 285 25.62 -10.37 12.40
CA PHE A 285 25.59 -10.68 13.83
C PHE A 285 24.67 -11.87 14.05
N ASN A 286 25.11 -12.84 14.84
CA ASN A 286 24.24 -13.94 15.25
C ASN A 286 23.12 -13.46 16.19
N ALA A 287 22.21 -14.36 16.57
CA ALA A 287 21.06 -14.05 17.44
C ALA A 287 21.47 -13.45 18.81
N ASP A 288 22.70 -13.67 19.25
CA ASP A 288 23.27 -13.15 20.50
C ASP A 288 23.98 -11.79 20.34
N GLY A 289 23.99 -11.24 19.11
CA GLY A 289 24.63 -9.96 18.81
C GLY A 289 26.16 -10.03 18.72
N LYS A 290 26.75 -11.21 18.48
CA LYS A 290 28.18 -11.36 18.18
C LYS A 290 28.41 -11.33 16.67
N LEU A 291 29.46 -10.63 16.25
CA LEU A 291 29.95 -10.62 14.87
C LEU A 291 30.36 -12.05 14.48
N GLU A 292 29.85 -12.58 13.39
CA GLU A 292 30.43 -13.78 12.77
C GLU A 292 31.55 -13.35 11.82
N GLY A 293 32.81 -13.57 12.23
CA GLY A 293 34.00 -13.30 11.43
C GLY A 293 35.13 -12.64 12.23
N ASP A 294 36.36 -13.02 11.90
CA ASP A 294 37.61 -12.65 12.58
C ASP A 294 37.97 -11.17 12.35
N LEU A 295 37.41 -10.29 13.19
CA LEU A 295 37.86 -8.91 13.34
C LEU A 295 38.01 -8.61 14.84
N SER A 296 39.26 -8.71 15.32
CA SER A 296 39.84 -8.17 16.56
C SER A 296 38.87 -7.74 17.67
N ASP A 297 38.80 -8.51 18.76
CA ASP A 297 38.39 -8.29 20.18
C ASP A 297 37.39 -7.19 20.63
N GLU A 298 36.88 -6.33 19.74
CA GLU A 298 35.96 -5.27 20.08
C GLU A 298 34.52 -5.78 20.01
N ARG A 299 33.82 -5.78 21.15
CA ARG A 299 32.40 -6.17 21.20
C ARG A 299 31.54 -5.02 20.70
N TYR A 300 30.89 -5.23 19.56
CA TYR A 300 29.86 -4.35 19.03
C TYR A 300 28.48 -4.82 19.49
N LYS A 301 27.62 -3.90 19.94
CA LYS A 301 26.20 -4.19 20.20
C LYS A 301 25.32 -3.14 19.55
N THR A 302 24.08 -3.53 19.23
CA THR A 302 23.08 -2.60 18.68
C THR A 302 22.68 -1.56 19.73
N ALA A 303 22.20 -0.40 19.28
CA ALA A 303 21.62 0.63 20.16
C ALA A 303 20.55 0.08 21.11
N THR A 304 19.75 -0.90 20.66
CA THR A 304 18.71 -1.54 21.48
C THR A 304 19.33 -2.40 22.58
N SER A 305 20.36 -3.18 22.25
CA SER A 305 21.06 -4.02 23.23
C SER A 305 21.79 -3.18 24.27
N TRP A 306 22.42 -2.08 23.88
CA TRP A 306 23.02 -1.14 24.82
C TRP A 306 21.95 -0.48 25.70
N ALA A 307 20.86 0.02 25.10
CA ALA A 307 19.77 0.64 25.86
C ALA A 307 19.19 -0.32 26.90
N LYS A 308 19.00 -1.60 26.55
CA LYS A 308 18.57 -2.65 27.49
C LYS A 308 19.57 -2.86 28.61
N GLN A 309 20.87 -2.92 28.31
CA GLN A 309 21.92 -3.10 29.32
C GLN A 309 22.00 -1.92 30.31
N PHE A 310 21.74 -0.69 29.86
CA PHE A 310 21.70 0.50 30.71
C PHE A 310 20.31 0.78 31.32
N GLY A 311 19.31 -0.09 31.11
CA GLY A 311 17.97 0.10 31.65
C GLY A 311 17.25 1.35 31.10
N VAL A 312 17.60 1.81 29.90
CA VAL A 312 16.99 3.00 29.28
C VAL A 312 16.28 2.68 27.97
N SER A 313 15.39 3.58 27.54
CA SER A 313 14.79 3.46 26.21
C SER A 313 15.83 3.65 25.10
N ARG A 314 15.67 2.96 23.97
CA ARG A 314 16.53 3.12 22.78
C ARG A 314 16.66 4.59 22.34
N GLY A 315 15.57 5.36 22.42
CA GLY A 315 15.57 6.78 22.07
C GLY A 315 16.31 7.67 23.07
N THR A 316 16.41 7.26 24.33
CA THR A 316 17.23 7.92 25.36
C THR A 316 18.71 7.63 25.12
N PHE A 317 19.06 6.36 24.92
CA PHE A 317 20.44 5.97 24.63
C PHE A 317 20.99 6.66 23.37
N LEU A 318 20.23 6.69 22.27
CA LEU A 318 20.64 7.39 21.04
C LEU A 318 20.79 8.90 21.23
N ARG A 319 20.04 9.52 22.16
CA ARG A 319 20.23 10.93 22.50
C ARG A 319 21.52 11.15 23.29
N TRP A 320 21.86 10.25 24.21
CA TRP A 320 23.15 10.30 24.92
C TRP A 320 24.31 10.21 23.93
N MET A 321 24.29 9.22 23.04
CA MET A 321 25.37 9.01 22.06
C MET A 321 25.53 10.18 21.09
N LYS A 322 24.45 10.94 20.80
CA LYS A 322 24.51 12.16 19.98
C LYS A 322 25.15 13.35 20.71
N GLN A 323 25.17 13.36 22.04
CA GLN A 323 25.76 14.46 22.82
C GLN A 323 27.28 14.32 23.00
N VAL A 324 27.85 13.20 22.56
CA VAL A 324 29.26 12.87 22.68
C VAL A 324 29.98 13.34 21.40
N PRO A 325 30.83 14.37 21.46
CA PRO A 325 31.41 14.99 20.27
C PRO A 325 32.21 14.03 19.39
N SER A 326 32.92 13.06 20.00
CA SER A 326 33.70 12.03 19.30
C SER A 326 32.85 11.07 18.46
N ILE A 327 31.55 10.99 18.74
CA ILE A 327 30.59 10.09 18.08
C ILE A 327 29.74 10.86 17.05
N HIS A 328 29.46 12.14 17.31
CA HIS A 328 28.71 13.01 16.43
C HIS A 328 29.33 13.08 15.02
N ALA A 329 30.67 13.15 14.93
CA ALA A 329 31.39 13.20 13.65
C ALA A 329 31.27 11.91 12.80
N LYS A 330 30.95 10.76 13.42
CA LYS A 330 30.89 9.45 12.74
C LYS A 330 29.47 9.00 12.39
N CYS A 331 28.43 9.66 12.89
CA CYS A 331 27.04 9.18 12.83
C CYS A 331 26.10 9.96 11.88
N GLU A 332 26.58 10.98 11.17
CA GLU A 332 25.75 11.70 10.20
C GLU A 332 25.49 10.82 8.96
N GLY A 333 24.27 10.30 8.83
CA GLY A 333 23.74 9.75 7.57
C GLY A 333 23.12 8.35 7.60
N LYS A 334 23.19 7.56 8.69
CA LYS A 334 22.70 6.16 8.70
C LYS A 334 21.58 5.94 9.72
N ARG A 335 20.34 5.70 9.24
CA ARG A 335 19.12 5.56 10.08
C ARG A 335 18.71 4.12 10.43
N ALA A 336 19.43 3.08 10.01
CA ALA A 336 19.12 1.70 10.39
C ALA A 336 20.37 0.97 10.90
N GLY A 337 20.27 0.37 12.10
CA GLY A 337 21.31 -0.52 12.64
C GLY A 337 22.55 0.15 13.23
N LEU A 338 22.43 1.28 13.94
CA LEU A 338 23.58 1.86 14.66
C LEU A 338 24.10 0.86 15.72
N CYS A 339 25.26 0.28 15.43
CA CYS A 339 26.04 -0.53 16.34
C CYS A 339 27.15 0.34 16.91
N PHE A 340 27.36 0.26 18.23
CA PHE A 340 28.41 1.01 18.91
C PHE A 340 29.39 0.03 19.52
N ALA A 341 30.68 0.29 19.33
CA ALA A 341 31.74 -0.43 20.03
C ALA A 341 31.62 -0.18 21.54
N GLU A 342 31.87 -1.20 22.36
CA GLU A 342 31.85 -1.08 23.81
C GLU A 342 32.79 0.01 24.34
N SER A 343 33.97 0.14 23.74
CA SER A 343 34.96 1.20 24.03
C SER A 343 34.33 2.59 23.91
N VAL A 344 33.68 2.85 22.77
CA VAL A 344 33.01 4.11 22.44
C VAL A 344 31.86 4.43 23.41
N VAL A 345 31.08 3.42 23.80
CA VAL A 345 29.97 3.60 24.76
C VAL A 345 30.50 3.87 26.17
N ARG A 346 31.59 3.23 26.58
CA ARG A 346 32.23 3.50 27.87
C ARG A 346 32.77 4.93 27.95
N THR A 347 33.45 5.41 26.91
CA THR A 347 33.93 6.79 26.83
C THR A 347 32.77 7.78 26.87
N ALA A 348 31.71 7.53 26.09
CA ALA A 348 30.48 8.33 26.10
C ALA A 348 29.83 8.46 27.48
N CYS A 349 29.72 7.33 28.21
CA CYS A 349 29.18 7.34 29.56
C CYS A 349 30.07 8.12 30.52
N ALA A 350 31.39 7.93 30.48
CA ALA A 350 32.34 8.63 31.33
C ALA A 350 32.27 10.16 31.15
N GLU A 351 32.21 10.64 29.89
CA GLU A 351 32.04 12.07 29.58
C GLU A 351 30.71 12.64 30.09
N GLN A 352 29.63 11.86 30.04
CA GLN A 352 28.31 12.31 30.50
C GLN A 352 28.24 12.40 32.03
N PHE A 353 28.86 11.47 32.75
CA PHE A 353 28.90 11.49 34.23
C PHE A 353 29.72 12.65 34.79
N GLN A 354 30.75 13.11 34.07
CA GLN A 354 31.54 14.30 34.46
C GLN A 354 30.76 15.63 34.36
N ARG A 355 29.65 15.67 33.61
CA ARG A 355 28.86 16.90 33.39
C ARG A 355 27.71 17.11 34.37
N THR A 356 27.40 16.11 35.18
CA THR A 356 26.38 16.23 36.23
C THR A 356 27.10 16.27 37.57
N ASP A 357 26.92 17.35 38.35
CA ASP A 357 27.39 17.44 39.74
C ASP A 357 26.69 16.40 40.62
N VAL A 358 27.16 15.16 40.52
CA VAL A 358 26.86 14.03 41.38
C VAL A 358 28.12 13.82 42.22
N PRO A 359 28.03 13.67 43.55
CA PRO A 359 29.21 13.43 44.37
C PRO A 359 29.95 12.18 43.86
N LYS A 360 31.28 12.27 43.78
CA LYS A 360 32.16 11.14 43.44
C LYS A 360 31.81 9.96 44.38
N VAL A 361 31.52 8.81 43.79
CA VAL A 361 31.40 7.53 44.48
C VAL A 361 32.53 6.65 43.99
N ASP A 362 33.18 5.95 44.91
CA ASP A 362 34.30 5.05 44.66
C ASP A 362 34.01 4.00 43.58
N GLU A 363 35.07 3.69 42.84
CA GLU A 363 35.12 2.66 41.80
C GLU A 363 34.72 1.30 42.38
N GLY A 364 33.49 0.85 42.11
CA GLY A 364 33.13 -0.52 42.47
C GLY A 364 31.67 -0.95 42.32
N ASN A 365 30.68 -0.06 42.39
CA ASN A 365 29.27 -0.49 42.44
C ASN A 365 28.38 0.21 41.40
N ILE A 366 27.88 -0.58 40.44
CA ILE A 366 26.79 -0.21 39.54
C ILE A 366 25.51 -0.13 40.39
N ILE A 367 24.98 1.08 40.59
CA ILE A 367 23.66 1.26 41.20
C ILE A 367 22.61 0.80 40.18
N VAL A 368 21.96 -0.33 40.45
CA VAL A 368 20.68 -0.70 39.83
C VAL A 368 19.66 0.37 40.22
N MET A 369 19.04 1.04 39.23
CA MET A 369 17.93 1.97 39.50
C MET A 369 16.83 1.20 40.24
N ASN A 370 16.56 1.59 41.48
CA ASN A 370 15.52 0.99 42.32
C ASN A 370 14.14 1.11 41.63
N ASP A 371 13.40 0.00 41.54
CA ASP A 371 12.13 -0.15 40.81
C ASP A 371 11.06 0.90 41.21
N GLU A 372 11.16 1.43 42.43
CA GLU A 372 10.28 2.47 42.96
C GLU A 372 10.38 3.79 42.19
N ARG A 373 11.57 4.17 41.69
CA ARG A 373 11.71 5.40 40.87
C ARG A 373 11.07 5.23 39.51
N HIS A 374 11.17 4.04 38.91
CA HIS A 374 10.54 3.76 37.62
C HIS A 374 9.01 3.73 37.76
N ALA A 375 8.47 3.09 38.80
CA ALA A 375 7.05 3.10 39.12
C ALA A 375 6.52 4.54 39.35
N THR A 376 7.29 5.38 40.03
CA THR A 376 6.96 6.79 40.27
C THR A 376 6.88 7.60 38.97
N ILE A 377 7.85 7.42 38.06
CA ILE A 377 7.86 8.08 36.75
C ILE A 377 6.67 7.62 35.90
N CYS A 378 6.38 6.32 35.88
CA CYS A 378 5.24 5.79 35.14
C CYS A 378 3.90 6.31 35.69
N ARG A 379 3.74 6.38 37.02
CA ARG A 379 2.55 6.96 37.66
C ARG A 379 2.39 8.43 37.30
N TRP A 380 3.45 9.21 37.38
CA TRP A 380 3.46 10.62 36.99
C TRP A 380 3.10 10.82 35.51
N GLN A 381 3.64 10.00 34.60
CA GLN A 381 3.29 10.07 33.17
C GLN A 381 1.82 9.73 32.90
N GLN A 382 1.24 8.78 33.63
CA GLN A 382 -0.18 8.45 33.50
C GLN A 382 -1.08 9.57 34.03
N GLU A 383 -0.72 10.17 35.17
CA GLU A 383 -1.42 11.34 35.70
C GLU A 383 -1.34 12.54 34.78
N LEU A 384 -0.16 12.82 34.22
CA LEU A 384 0.03 13.89 33.24
C LEU A 384 -0.85 13.69 32.01
N LYS A 385 -0.90 12.47 31.46
CA LYS A 385 -1.78 12.11 30.34
C LYS A 385 -3.26 12.30 30.71
N ARG A 386 -3.67 11.94 31.93
CA ARG A 386 -5.05 12.12 32.41
C ARG A 386 -5.42 13.61 32.50
N HIS A 387 -4.53 14.45 33.03
CA HIS A 387 -4.75 15.90 33.14
C HIS A 387 -4.84 16.57 31.76
N ILE A 388 -3.95 16.21 30.83
CA ILE A 388 -3.99 16.71 29.45
C ILE A 388 -5.31 16.32 28.77
N ARG A 389 -5.74 15.06 28.88
CA ARG A 389 -7.04 14.62 28.30
C ARG A 389 -8.23 15.36 28.91
N HIS A 390 -8.21 15.61 30.21
CA HIS A 390 -9.29 16.33 30.88
C HIS A 390 -9.41 17.77 30.37
N ARG A 391 -8.29 18.47 30.21
CA ARG A 391 -8.24 19.86 29.73
C ARG A 391 -8.61 20.00 28.25
N LEU A 392 -8.28 18.98 27.45
CA LEU A 392 -8.62 18.93 26.04
C LEU A 392 -10.01 18.33 25.78
N LYS A 393 -10.79 18.01 26.83
CA LYS A 393 -12.15 17.51 26.69
C LYS A 393 -13.02 18.56 25.96
N GLY A 394 -13.72 18.11 24.92
CA GLY A 394 -14.57 18.95 24.08
C GLY A 394 -13.85 19.73 22.98
N VAL A 395 -12.53 19.60 22.84
CA VAL A 395 -11.82 20.13 21.66
C VAL A 395 -11.95 19.12 20.52
N ILE A 396 -12.56 19.54 19.42
CA ILE A 396 -12.69 18.72 18.21
C ILE A 396 -11.35 18.76 17.48
N GLY A 397 -10.67 17.62 17.40
CA GLY A 397 -9.48 17.48 16.59
C GLY A 397 -9.80 17.32 15.11
N ILE A 398 -8.79 17.47 14.25
CA ILE A 398 -8.92 17.15 12.83
C ILE A 398 -8.54 15.70 12.56
N THR A 399 -9.16 15.11 11.53
CA THR A 399 -8.80 13.79 11.04
C THR A 399 -7.52 13.90 10.22
N GLY A 400 -6.53 13.07 10.52
CA GLY A 400 -5.24 13.08 9.82
C GLY A 400 -4.64 11.68 9.70
N ILE A 401 -3.53 11.58 8.99
CA ILE A 401 -2.79 10.33 8.79
C ILE A 401 -1.53 10.38 9.65
N ASP A 402 -1.31 9.37 10.50
CA ASP A 402 -0.09 9.29 11.32
C ASP A 402 1.14 8.88 10.49
N ALA A 403 2.33 8.88 11.12
CA ALA A 403 3.57 8.49 10.45
C ALA A 403 3.60 7.02 9.97
N GLY A 404 2.65 6.20 10.41
CA GLY A 404 2.45 4.81 9.99
C GLY A 404 1.40 4.63 8.90
N GLY A 405 0.77 5.71 8.42
CA GLY A 405 -0.27 5.65 7.38
C GLY A 405 -1.68 5.38 7.92
N HIS A 406 -1.90 5.39 9.24
CA HIS A 406 -3.22 5.16 9.81
C HIS A 406 -4.04 6.46 9.86
N ILE A 407 -5.30 6.38 9.44
CA ILE A 407 -6.25 7.50 9.58
C ILE A 407 -6.73 7.56 11.04
N LEU A 408 -6.35 8.63 11.73
CA LEU A 408 -6.80 8.91 13.09
C LEU A 408 -7.86 10.02 13.04
N LYS A 409 -9.10 9.66 13.37
CA LYS A 409 -10.21 10.61 13.43
C LYS A 409 -10.07 11.49 14.68
N GLU A 410 -10.16 12.80 14.47
CA GLU A 410 -10.15 13.82 15.53
C GLU A 410 -8.92 13.78 16.47
N ALA A 411 -7.80 13.23 16.01
CA ALA A 411 -6.64 12.98 16.86
C ALA A 411 -5.59 14.10 16.83
N PHE A 412 -5.67 15.02 15.86
CA PHE A 412 -4.72 16.10 15.70
C PHE A 412 -5.33 17.41 16.20
N LEU A 413 -4.69 18.01 17.20
CA LEU A 413 -5.15 19.24 17.84
C LEU A 413 -4.24 20.41 17.43
N PRO A 414 -4.79 21.60 17.12
CA PRO A 414 -3.99 22.79 16.85
C PRO A 414 -3.07 23.12 18.05
N GLU A 415 -1.79 23.37 17.77
CA GLU A 415 -0.79 23.66 18.80
C GLU A 415 -1.19 24.86 19.68
N SER A 416 -1.81 25.88 19.09
CA SER A 416 -2.32 27.06 19.80
C SER A 416 -3.31 26.69 20.90
N ILE A 417 -4.26 25.80 20.61
CA ILE A 417 -5.30 25.35 21.57
C ILE A 417 -4.67 24.51 22.69
N VAL A 418 -3.70 23.65 22.34
CA VAL A 418 -2.98 22.84 23.33
C VAL A 418 -2.16 23.74 24.26
N ARG A 419 -1.47 24.75 23.70
CA ARG A 419 -0.70 25.72 24.49
C ARG A 419 -1.59 26.58 25.38
N GLU A 420 -2.72 27.05 24.88
CA GLU A 420 -3.68 27.83 25.65
C GLU A 420 -4.20 27.03 26.86
N ARG A 421 -4.73 25.82 26.61
CA ARG A 421 -5.40 25.01 27.64
C ARG A 421 -4.47 24.30 28.62
N CYS A 422 -3.20 24.14 28.27
CA CYS A 422 -2.18 23.49 29.10
C CYS A 422 -1.04 24.45 29.52
N SER A 423 -1.20 25.76 29.33
CA SER A 423 -0.17 26.78 29.61
C SER A 423 0.33 26.75 31.05
N ASP A 424 -0.57 26.57 32.00
CA ASP A 424 -0.27 26.46 33.43
C ASP A 424 0.54 25.19 33.78
N MET A 425 0.28 24.07 33.10
CA MET A 425 1.07 22.84 33.26
C MET A 425 2.51 23.00 32.73
N LEU A 426 2.71 23.86 31.73
CA LEU A 426 4.03 24.16 31.19
C LEU A 426 4.82 25.14 32.06
N GLY A 427 4.14 25.90 32.94
CA GLY A 427 4.75 26.92 33.81
C GLY A 427 5.18 26.46 35.21
N GLN A 428 4.66 25.33 35.72
CA GLN A 428 4.90 24.91 37.11
C GLN A 428 6.32 24.40 37.43
N GLY A 429 7.18 24.19 36.43
CA GLY A 429 8.59 23.84 36.65
C GLY A 429 9.45 24.96 37.27
N LYS A 430 8.97 26.22 37.29
CA LYS A 430 9.72 27.36 37.83
C LYS A 430 9.34 27.77 39.26
N ILE A 431 8.19 27.33 39.79
CA ILE A 431 7.64 27.86 41.05
C ILE A 431 8.12 27.08 42.29
N GLN A 432 8.61 25.84 42.17
CA GLN A 432 9.15 25.09 43.32
C GLN A 432 10.59 25.45 43.72
N ARG A 433 11.31 26.30 42.96
CA ARG A 433 12.68 26.73 43.29
C ARG A 433 12.79 27.85 44.33
N LYS A 434 11.67 28.44 44.80
CA LYS A 434 11.69 29.59 45.72
C LYS A 434 11.29 29.29 47.17
N ARG A 435 11.19 28.02 47.57
CA ARG A 435 10.68 27.65 48.91
C ARG A 435 11.63 26.78 49.75
N LYS A 436 12.94 26.83 49.49
CA LYS A 436 13.94 26.08 50.26
C LYS A 436 15.21 26.89 50.56
N GLU A 437 15.04 28.16 50.87
CA GLU A 437 16.07 29.04 51.46
C GLU A 437 15.45 29.77 52.67
N VAL A 438 15.09 29.02 53.71
CA VAL A 438 14.94 29.52 55.09
C VAL A 438 15.18 28.31 56.00
N SER A 439 15.94 28.53 57.08
CA SER A 439 16.26 27.63 58.20
C SER A 439 17.48 26.71 57.99
N ASP A 440 18.68 27.18 58.36
CA ASP A 440 19.18 26.98 59.73
C ASP A 440 20.57 27.64 59.90
N GLU A 441 20.58 28.69 60.72
CA GLU A 441 21.76 29.25 61.38
C GLU A 441 22.05 28.48 62.69
N GLU A 442 23.27 28.69 63.19
CA GLU A 442 23.78 28.42 64.55
C GLU A 442 24.39 27.03 64.84
N CYS A 443 25.73 26.98 64.82
CA CYS A 443 26.48 26.73 66.04
C CYS A 443 27.92 27.27 65.93
N THR A 444 28.36 27.84 67.05
CA THR A 444 29.46 28.78 67.29
C THR A 444 30.82 28.12 67.55
N ASN A 445 31.87 28.92 67.32
CA ASN A 445 33.18 28.99 68.01
C ASN A 445 34.04 27.70 68.05
N SER A 446 35.31 27.70 67.64
CA SER A 446 36.39 28.42 68.31
C SER A 446 37.69 28.30 67.49
N THR A 447 38.35 29.43 67.20
CA THR A 447 39.80 29.51 66.91
C THR A 447 40.57 29.40 68.24
N PRO A 448 41.84 28.94 68.26
CA PRO A 448 42.96 29.92 68.32
C PRO A 448 44.24 29.36 67.62
N PRO A 449 45.45 29.95 67.73
CA PRO A 449 45.97 30.81 66.65
C PRO A 449 47.44 30.51 66.26
N SER A 450 47.93 31.32 65.31
CA SER A 450 49.25 31.99 65.37
C SER A 450 50.54 31.19 65.08
N ASN A 451 51.19 31.66 64.00
CA ASN A 451 52.58 32.15 63.94
C ASN A 451 53.72 31.29 63.38
N ASN A 452 54.36 31.94 62.39
CA ASN A 452 55.79 32.19 62.19
C ASN A 452 56.70 31.05 61.73
N GLY A 453 57.43 31.35 60.66
CA GLY A 453 58.84 30.97 60.57
C GLY A 453 59.32 30.52 59.19
N ASP A 454 59.66 31.48 58.33
CA ASP A 454 60.94 31.39 57.59
C ASP A 454 62.10 31.31 58.61
N PRO A 455 63.31 30.77 58.30
CA PRO A 455 64.06 31.14 57.11
C PRO A 455 64.97 30.05 56.49
N THR A 456 65.45 30.38 55.29
CA THR A 456 66.74 30.03 54.63
C THR A 456 67.75 29.14 55.38
N GLY A 457 68.29 28.16 54.66
CA GLY A 457 69.72 27.82 54.75
C GLY A 457 70.08 26.34 54.69
N THR A 458 70.34 25.80 53.49
CA THR A 458 71.60 25.11 53.16
C THR A 458 71.80 25.06 51.65
#